data_AF-A0A061IC05-F1
#
_entry.id   AF-A0A061IC05-F1
#
_cell.length_a   1.000
_cell.length_b   1.000
_cell.length_c   1.000
_cell.angle_alpha   90.00
_cell.angle_beta   90.00
_cell.angle_gamma   90.00
#
_symmetry.space_group_name_H-M   'P 1'
#
loop_
_entity.id
_entity.type
_entity.pdbx_description
1 polymer ?
#
loop_
_entity_poly.entity_id
_entity_poly.type
_entity_poly.pdbx_seq_one_letter_code
_entity_poly.pdbx_strand_id
1 'polypeptide(L)'
;MLQFEFAKEKPYSGVLSVKSNRKGTKETTMSQLNFTVVDSNDSLYGGDSKFLAENSKLCEAVMAQILEHLKTLAKDEALKRQSSLGLSFFNSILAHGDLRNNKLNQLSVNLWHLAQRHGCADTRTMVKTLDYIKKRSKQPDMNHLTELALRLPLQTRT
;
A
#
# COMPACT_ATOMS: atom_id res chain seq x y z
N MET A 1 11.37 18.66 44.51
CA MET A 1 11.90 18.03 43.29
C MET A 1 11.01 16.82 43.01
N LEU A 2 10.18 16.85 41.96
CA LEU A 2 9.30 15.74 41.58
C LEU A 2 10.17 14.67 40.90
N GLN A 3 10.10 13.42 41.35
CA GLN A 3 10.71 12.29 40.63
C GLN A 3 9.62 11.51 39.92
N PHE A 4 9.79 11.31 38.61
CA PHE A 4 8.93 10.48 37.78
C PHE A 4 9.61 9.12 37.61
N GLU A 5 8.92 8.04 37.97
CA GLU A 5 9.41 6.67 37.82
C GLU A 5 8.47 5.90 36.90
N PHE A 6 9.02 5.38 35.79
CA PHE A 6 8.28 4.68 34.75
C PHE A 6 8.38 3.17 34.98
N ALA A 7 7.32 2.55 35.49
CA ALA A 7 7.24 1.09 35.54
C ALA A 7 6.73 0.56 34.18
N LYS A 8 7.56 -0.22 33.49
CA LYS A 8 7.18 -0.89 32.24
C LYS A 8 6.47 -2.21 32.54
N GLU A 9 5.13 -2.23 32.47
CA GLU A 9 4.37 -3.48 32.35
C GLU A 9 3.63 -3.52 31.01
N LYS A 10 4.17 -4.32 30.08
CA LYS A 10 3.62 -4.72 28.76
C LYS A 10 3.38 -3.61 27.72
N PRO A 11 3.47 -3.93 26.41
CA PRO A 11 3.66 -2.92 25.34
C PRO A 11 2.48 -1.99 25.07
N TYR A 12 1.34 -2.12 25.75
CA TYR A 12 0.14 -1.30 25.49
C TYR A 12 -0.61 -0.84 26.75
N SER A 13 -0.02 -0.92 27.93
CA SER A 13 -0.63 -0.37 29.15
C SER A 13 0.43 0.31 30.03
N GLY A 14 0.55 1.64 29.90
CA GLY A 14 1.34 2.44 30.84
C GLY A 14 0.43 3.00 31.92
N VAL A 15 0.69 2.68 33.20
CA VAL A 15 0.05 3.36 34.34
C VAL A 15 0.99 4.46 34.83
N LEU A 16 0.62 5.72 34.65
CA LEU A 16 1.33 6.86 35.24
C LEU A 16 0.88 7.02 36.70
N SER A 17 1.72 6.59 37.64
CA SER A 17 1.51 6.83 39.06
C SER A 17 2.29 8.06 39.52
N VAL A 18 1.59 9.09 39.99
CA VAL A 18 2.20 10.28 40.60
C VAL A 18 2.22 10.11 42.12
N LYS A 19 3.41 9.95 42.72
CA LYS A 19 3.57 9.94 44.18
C LYS A 19 3.84 11.36 44.69
N SER A 20 2.88 11.95 45.40
CA SER A 20 3.06 13.22 46.10
C SER A 20 3.58 12.97 47.52
N ASN A 21 4.79 13.44 47.82
CA ASN A 21 5.34 13.36 49.17
C ASN A 21 4.98 14.64 49.95
N ARG A 22 3.80 14.67 50.57
CA ARG A 22 3.51 15.57 51.69
C ARG A 22 3.56 14.74 52.97
N LYS A 23 4.37 15.21 53.93
CA LYS A 23 4.52 14.61 55.25
C LYS A 23 3.15 14.55 55.94
N GLY A 24 2.75 13.34 56.32
CA GLY A 24 1.57 13.09 57.16
C GLY A 24 0.28 12.95 56.38
N THR A 25 -0.43 11.84 56.62
CA THR A 25 -1.72 11.42 56.04
C THR A 25 -1.62 10.64 54.73
N LYS A 26 -1.79 9.32 54.84
CA LYS A 26 -1.83 8.37 53.72
C LYS A 26 -3.24 8.38 53.10
N GLU A 27 -3.46 9.22 52.10
CA GLU A 27 -4.62 9.07 51.23
C GLU A 27 -4.14 9.04 49.78
N THR A 28 -4.13 7.84 49.21
CA THR A 28 -3.88 7.59 47.79
C THR A 28 -5.22 7.63 47.07
N THR A 29 -5.61 8.78 46.54
CA THR A 29 -6.76 8.84 45.63
C THR A 29 -6.34 8.32 44.25
N MET A 30 -6.81 7.11 43.92
CA MET A 30 -6.63 6.46 42.62
C MET A 30 -7.62 7.03 41.60
N SER A 31 -7.28 8.16 40.97
CA SER A 31 -8.00 8.60 39.76
C SER A 31 -7.50 7.80 38.56
N GLN A 32 -8.16 6.68 38.26
CA GLN A 32 -7.96 5.89 37.04
C GLN A 32 -8.50 6.67 35.83
N LEU A 33 -7.61 7.31 35.07
CA LEU A 33 -7.93 7.84 33.74
C LEU A 33 -7.66 6.73 32.73
N ASN A 34 -8.71 5.99 32.36
CA ASN A 34 -8.68 5.08 31.23
C ASN A 34 -8.52 5.91 29.96
N PHE A 35 -7.32 5.95 29.38
CA PHE A 35 -7.16 6.36 27.99
C PHE A 35 -7.77 5.26 27.15
N THR A 36 -9.08 5.36 26.89
CA THR A 36 -9.76 4.49 25.93
C THR A 36 -8.99 4.57 24.64
N VAL A 37 -8.60 3.40 24.15
CA VAL A 37 -8.06 3.18 22.81
C VAL A 37 -8.73 4.17 21.88
N VAL A 38 -7.95 5.11 21.35
CA VAL A 38 -8.43 5.99 20.28
C VAL A 38 -8.80 5.01 19.17
N ASP A 39 -10.09 4.75 18.98
CA ASP A 39 -10.54 3.89 17.90
C ASP A 39 -9.92 4.44 16.63
N SER A 40 -9.09 3.65 15.97
CA SER A 40 -8.48 4.04 14.70
C SER A 40 -9.61 4.54 13.80
N ASN A 41 -9.46 5.70 13.18
CA ASN A 41 -10.49 6.28 12.30
C ASN A 41 -10.95 5.30 11.20
N ASP A 42 -10.10 4.33 10.84
CA ASP A 42 -10.43 3.18 9.98
C ASP A 42 -11.59 2.32 10.52
N SER A 43 -11.67 2.13 11.84
CA SER A 43 -12.72 1.37 12.51
C SER A 43 -14.02 2.16 12.64
N LEU A 44 -13.94 3.50 12.70
CA LEU A 44 -15.10 4.38 12.83
C LEU A 44 -15.74 4.74 11.48
N TYR A 45 -14.94 4.83 10.41
CA TYR A 45 -15.40 5.30 9.08
C TYR A 45 -14.93 4.45 7.90
N GLY A 46 -13.85 3.68 8.03
CA GLY A 46 -13.23 2.92 6.92
C GLY A 46 -13.88 1.57 6.62
N GLY A 47 -14.70 1.04 7.53
CA GLY A 47 -15.34 -0.27 7.41
C GLY A 47 -16.76 -0.26 6.84
N ASP A 48 -17.39 0.90 6.60
CA ASP A 48 -18.75 0.92 6.04
C ASP A 48 -18.74 0.37 4.61
N SER A 49 -19.41 -0.77 4.42
CA SER A 49 -19.59 -1.44 3.14
C SER A 49 -20.11 -0.52 2.02
N LYS A 50 -20.94 0.49 2.34
CA LYS A 50 -21.42 1.46 1.34
C LYS A 50 -20.30 2.37 0.87
N PHE A 51 -19.50 2.90 1.80
CA PHE A 51 -18.35 3.74 1.48
C PHE A 51 -17.31 2.96 0.67
N LEU A 52 -16.98 1.73 1.09
CA LEU A 52 -16.05 0.85 0.37
C LEU A 52 -16.54 0.53 -1.04
N ALA A 53 -17.85 0.30 -1.22
CA ALA A 53 -18.44 0.04 -2.53
C ALA A 53 -18.32 1.25 -3.46
N GLU A 54 -18.63 2.45 -2.97
CA GLU A 54 -18.49 3.68 -3.77
C GLU A 54 -17.02 3.99 -4.11
N ASN A 55 -16.10 3.77 -3.16
CA ASN A 55 -14.67 3.90 -3.41
C ASN A 55 -14.18 2.90 -4.47
N SER A 56 -14.64 1.64 -4.40
CA SER A 56 -14.32 0.62 -5.42
C SER A 56 -14.85 1.02 -6.80
N LYS A 57 -16.09 1.50 -6.89
CA LYS A 57 -16.67 2.01 -8.15
C LYS A 57 -15.87 3.17 -8.71
N LEU A 58 -15.43 4.10 -7.86
CA LEU A 58 -14.59 5.21 -8.28
C LEU A 58 -13.25 4.71 -8.84
N CYS A 59 -12.59 3.76 -8.16
CA CYS A 59 -11.37 3.14 -8.67
C CYS A 59 -11.60 2.44 -10.02
N GLU A 60 -12.70 1.68 -10.17
CA GLU A 60 -13.06 1.04 -11.44
C GLU A 60 -13.27 2.06 -12.56
N ALA A 61 -13.98 3.15 -12.29
CA ALA A 61 -14.21 4.22 -13.27
C ALA A 61 -12.90 4.91 -13.68
N VAL A 62 -12.00 5.19 -12.73
CA VAL A 62 -10.69 5.77 -13.02
C VAL A 62 -9.83 4.81 -13.83
N MET A 63 -9.81 3.52 -13.46
CA MET A 63 -9.10 2.50 -14.24
C MET A 63 -9.63 2.41 -15.68
N ALA A 64 -10.95 2.43 -15.86
CA ALA A 64 -11.55 2.40 -17.19
C ALA A 64 -11.16 3.62 -18.04
N GLN A 65 -11.12 4.81 -17.45
CA GLN A 65 -10.69 6.04 -18.14
C GLN A 65 -9.21 5.99 -18.53
N ILE A 66 -8.33 5.49 -17.66
CA ILE A 66 -6.90 5.31 -17.97
C ILE A 66 -6.73 4.33 -19.13
N LEU A 67 -7.46 3.21 -19.11
CA LEU A 67 -7.43 2.22 -20.18
C LEU A 67 -7.94 2.79 -21.50
N GLU A 68 -8.99 3.59 -21.47
CA GLU A 68 -9.49 4.25 -22.69
C GLU A 68 -8.47 5.26 -23.22
N HIS A 69 -7.85 6.04 -22.35
CA HIS A 69 -6.80 6.97 -22.76
C HIS A 69 -5.58 6.23 -23.37
N LEU A 70 -5.21 5.08 -22.82
CA LEU A 70 -4.17 4.22 -23.42
C LEU A 70 -4.54 3.74 -24.82
N LYS A 71 -5.83 3.47 -25.11
CA LYS A 71 -6.27 3.12 -26.47
C LYS A 71 -6.23 4.32 -27.40
N THR A 72 -6.65 5.50 -26.95
CA THR A 72 -6.58 6.74 -27.73
C THR A 72 -5.14 7.05 -28.13
N LEU A 73 -4.19 6.96 -27.19
CA LEU A 73 -2.76 7.14 -27.50
C LEU A 73 -2.23 6.13 -28.51
N ALA A 74 -2.80 4.93 -28.59
CA ALA A 74 -2.45 3.95 -29.61
C ALA A 74 -2.94 4.38 -31.00
N LYS A 75 -4.18 4.88 -31.08
CA LYS A 75 -4.79 5.37 -32.33
C LYS A 75 -4.08 6.60 -32.88
N ASP A 76 -3.63 7.48 -31.99
CA ASP A 76 -2.91 8.71 -32.34
C ASP A 76 -1.41 8.47 -32.63
N GLU A 77 -0.97 7.21 -32.73
CA GLU A 77 0.43 6.80 -32.90
C GLU A 77 1.40 7.37 -31.84
N ALA A 78 0.87 7.83 -30.70
CA ALA A 78 1.62 8.36 -29.56
C ALA A 78 2.22 7.23 -28.70
N LEU A 79 2.83 6.24 -29.35
CA LEU A 79 3.24 4.95 -28.77
C LEU A 79 4.25 5.08 -27.62
N LYS A 80 5.11 6.10 -27.67
CA LYS A 80 6.04 6.40 -26.57
C LYS A 80 5.31 6.84 -25.30
N ARG A 81 4.33 7.74 -25.45
CA ARG A 81 3.50 8.22 -24.34
C ARG A 81 2.62 7.10 -23.80
N GLN A 82 2.06 6.28 -24.68
CA GLN A 82 1.30 5.09 -24.32
C GLN A 82 2.12 4.14 -23.44
N SER A 83 3.35 3.83 -23.86
CA SER A 83 4.24 2.92 -23.13
C SER A 83 4.65 3.50 -21.76
N SER A 84 4.95 4.81 -21.70
CA SER A 84 5.26 5.51 -20.45
C SER A 84 4.08 5.54 -19.47
N LEU A 85 2.86 5.80 -19.96
CA LEU A 85 1.66 5.78 -19.15
C LEU A 85 1.35 4.36 -18.66
N GLY A 86 1.51 3.36 -19.53
CA GLY A 86 1.34 1.96 -19.19
C GLY A 86 2.27 1.52 -18.06
N LEU A 87 3.54 1.94 -18.10
CA LEU A 87 4.50 1.68 -17.03
C LEU A 87 4.11 2.36 -15.71
N SER A 88 3.68 3.61 -15.76
CA SER A 88 3.25 4.35 -14.58
C SER A 88 2.02 3.71 -13.94
N PHE A 89 1.05 3.30 -14.76
CA PHE A 89 -0.15 2.62 -14.28
C PHE A 89 0.16 1.24 -13.70
N PHE A 90 1.06 0.48 -14.34
CA PHE A 90 1.58 -0.77 -13.79
C PHE A 90 2.17 -0.58 -12.39
N ASN A 91 3.02 0.44 -12.20
CA ASN A 91 3.64 0.70 -10.89
C ASN A 91 2.60 1.05 -9.82
N SER A 92 1.55 1.81 -10.17
CA SER A 92 0.45 2.11 -9.25
C SER A 92 -0.33 0.86 -8.84
N ILE A 93 -0.63 -0.03 -9.79
CA ILE A 93 -1.28 -1.31 -9.49
C ILE A 93 -0.36 -2.18 -8.63
N LEU A 94 0.93 -2.22 -8.93
CA LEU A 94 1.89 -2.98 -8.15
C LEU A 94 1.98 -2.46 -6.71
N ALA A 95 1.95 -1.15 -6.50
CA ALA A 95 2.03 -0.54 -5.17
C ALA A 95 0.75 -0.76 -4.34
N HIS A 96 -0.42 -0.55 -4.94
CA HIS A 96 -1.69 -0.41 -4.20
C HIS A 96 -2.78 -1.42 -4.57
N GLY A 97 -2.64 -2.12 -5.69
CA GLY A 97 -3.64 -3.05 -6.20
C GLY A 97 -3.62 -4.41 -5.50
N ASP A 98 -4.79 -5.04 -5.41
CA ASP A 98 -4.90 -6.43 -4.96
C ASP A 98 -4.62 -7.39 -6.12
N LEU A 99 -3.37 -7.82 -6.24
CA LEU A 99 -2.89 -8.70 -7.31
C LEU A 99 -3.31 -10.17 -7.13
N ARG A 100 -4.03 -10.50 -6.05
CA ARG A 100 -4.77 -11.77 -5.90
C ARG A 100 -5.98 -11.82 -6.82
N ASN A 101 -6.50 -10.67 -7.24
CA ASN A 101 -7.52 -10.59 -8.26
C ASN A 101 -6.93 -10.95 -9.63
N ASN A 102 -7.40 -12.05 -10.21
CA ASN A 102 -6.95 -12.55 -11.52
C ASN A 102 -7.04 -11.51 -12.65
N LYS A 103 -8.06 -10.64 -12.65
CA LYS A 103 -8.22 -9.59 -13.67
C LYS A 103 -7.12 -8.54 -13.55
N LEU A 104 -6.84 -8.10 -12.33
CA LEU A 104 -5.82 -7.07 -12.06
C LEU A 104 -4.41 -7.62 -12.27
N ASN A 105 -4.20 -8.89 -11.92
CA ASN A 105 -2.98 -9.63 -12.21
C ASN A 105 -2.71 -9.68 -13.73
N GLN A 106 -3.72 -10.10 -14.52
CA GLN A 106 -3.60 -10.13 -15.97
C GLN A 106 -3.39 -8.75 -16.59
N LEU A 107 -4.08 -7.73 -16.08
CA LEU A 107 -3.87 -6.35 -16.52
C LEU A 107 -2.43 -5.90 -16.26
N SER A 108 -1.86 -6.23 -15.11
CA SER A 108 -0.48 -5.89 -14.76
C SER A 108 0.51 -6.53 -15.74
N VAL A 109 0.31 -7.81 -16.09
CA VAL A 109 1.12 -8.48 -17.11
C VAL A 109 0.99 -7.74 -18.45
N ASN A 110 -0.23 -7.43 -18.91
CA ASN A 110 -0.45 -6.74 -20.18
C ASN A 110 0.22 -5.35 -20.22
N LEU A 111 0.13 -4.58 -19.12
CA LEU A 111 0.77 -3.27 -18.99
C LEU A 111 2.30 -3.38 -18.98
N TRP A 112 2.85 -4.43 -18.37
CA TRP A 112 4.29 -4.71 -18.41
C TRP A 112 4.77 -4.97 -19.83
N HIS A 113 4.05 -5.78 -20.61
CA HIS A 113 4.36 -5.98 -22.02
C HIS A 113 4.21 -4.68 -22.82
N LEU A 114 3.17 -3.90 -22.57
CA LEU A 114 2.95 -2.61 -23.23
C LEU A 114 4.10 -1.63 -22.94
N ALA A 115 4.57 -1.56 -21.70
CA ALA A 115 5.65 -0.66 -21.28
C ALA A 115 7.00 -0.99 -21.94
N GLN A 116 7.25 -2.26 -22.23
CA GLN A 116 8.47 -2.71 -22.90
C GLN A 116 8.44 -2.44 -24.41
N ARG A 117 7.26 -2.26 -25.00
CA ARG A 117 7.14 -1.86 -26.41
C ARG A 117 7.72 -0.47 -26.61
N HIS A 118 8.19 -0.22 -27.84
CA HIS A 118 8.70 1.08 -28.28
C HIS A 118 9.88 1.64 -27.46
N GLY A 119 10.54 0.82 -26.63
CA GLY A 119 11.79 1.13 -25.94
C GLY A 119 11.68 2.22 -24.86
N CYS A 120 10.48 2.51 -24.35
CA CYS A 120 10.29 3.58 -23.36
C CYS A 120 10.63 3.16 -21.93
N ALA A 121 10.59 1.87 -21.63
CA ALA A 121 11.05 1.36 -20.36
C ALA A 121 12.56 1.11 -20.41
N ASP A 122 13.33 2.01 -19.81
CA ASP A 122 14.77 1.79 -19.60
C ASP A 122 14.98 0.45 -18.85
N THR A 123 15.89 -0.38 -19.36
CA THR A 123 16.17 -1.71 -18.81
C THR A 123 16.51 -1.64 -17.32
N ARG A 124 17.18 -0.55 -16.89
CA ARG A 124 17.48 -0.30 -15.47
C ARG A 124 16.21 -0.17 -14.63
N THR A 125 15.22 0.57 -15.10
CA THR A 125 13.94 0.75 -14.40
C THR A 125 13.22 -0.58 -14.30
N MET A 126 13.18 -1.36 -15.38
CA MET A 126 12.53 -2.68 -15.37
C MET A 126 13.21 -3.68 -14.43
N VAL A 127 14.54 -3.72 -14.42
CA VAL A 127 15.29 -4.56 -13.47
C VAL A 127 14.99 -4.16 -12.03
N LYS A 128 15.02 -2.86 -11.71
CA LYS A 128 14.67 -2.37 -10.36
C LYS A 128 13.25 -2.74 -9.95
N THR A 129 12.30 -2.67 -10.87
CA THR A 129 10.92 -3.06 -10.61
C THR A 129 10.80 -4.56 -10.33
N LEU A 130 11.48 -5.41 -11.11
CA LEU A 130 11.52 -6.85 -10.84
C LEU A 130 12.18 -7.18 -9.50
N ASP A 131 13.27 -6.50 -9.15
CA ASP A 131 13.94 -6.67 -7.86
C ASP A 131 13.03 -6.23 -6.70
N TYR A 132 12.27 -5.16 -6.88
CA TYR A 132 11.25 -4.74 -5.92
C TYR A 132 10.17 -5.82 -5.72
N ILE A 133 9.65 -6.40 -6.81
CA ILE A 133 8.67 -7.50 -6.74
C ILE A 133 9.25 -8.69 -5.99
N LYS A 134 10.46 -9.13 -6.35
CA LYS A 134 11.17 -10.24 -5.67
C LYS A 134 11.44 -9.95 -4.20
N LYS A 135 11.75 -8.71 -3.83
CA LYS A 135 11.94 -8.32 -2.44
C LYS A 135 10.62 -8.39 -1.67
N ARG A 136 9.53 -7.91 -2.26
CA ARG A 136 8.21 -7.90 -1.64
C ARG A 136 7.61 -9.30 -1.53
N SER A 137 7.88 -10.19 -2.50
CA SER A 137 7.39 -11.56 -2.49
C SER A 137 7.98 -12.44 -1.38
N LYS A 138 9.06 -12.00 -0.73
CA LYS A 138 9.64 -12.65 0.47
C LYS A 138 8.82 -12.42 1.74
N GLN A 139 7.88 -11.47 1.73
CA GLN A 139 7.01 -11.26 2.87
C GLN A 139 5.97 -12.40 2.97
N PRO A 140 5.55 -12.77 4.19
CA PRO A 140 4.46 -13.73 4.37
C PRO A 140 3.18 -13.24 3.66
N ASP A 141 2.41 -14.18 3.09
CA ASP A 141 1.18 -13.91 2.31
C ASP A 141 1.37 -13.24 0.92
N MET A 142 2.60 -13.15 0.41
CA MET A 142 2.91 -12.51 -0.89
C MET A 142 3.25 -13.49 -2.03
N ASN A 143 2.83 -14.76 -1.94
CA ASN A 143 3.14 -15.81 -2.94
C ASN A 143 2.69 -15.44 -4.37
N HIS A 144 1.56 -14.74 -4.49
CA HIS A 144 1.03 -14.26 -5.77
C HIS A 144 2.00 -13.30 -6.51
N LEU A 145 2.88 -12.61 -5.79
CA LEU A 145 3.92 -11.77 -6.39
C LEU A 145 5.08 -12.59 -6.96
N THR A 146 5.38 -13.75 -6.37
CA THR A 146 6.38 -14.69 -6.91
C THR A 146 5.89 -15.24 -8.25
N GLU A 147 4.63 -15.65 -8.33
CA GLU A 147 4.01 -16.11 -9.57
C GLU A 147 3.94 -14.99 -10.61
N LEU A 148 3.59 -13.77 -10.19
CA LEU A 148 3.59 -12.61 -11.06
C LEU A 148 5.00 -12.36 -11.63
N ALA A 149 6.05 -12.36 -10.81
CA ALA A 149 7.42 -12.11 -11.26
C ALA A 149 7.88 -13.07 -12.36
N LEU A 150 7.46 -14.35 -12.32
CA LEU A 150 7.76 -15.33 -13.37
C LEU A 150 7.11 -14.99 -14.71
N ARG A 151 5.98 -14.26 -14.68
CA ARG A 151 5.21 -13.84 -15.85
C ARG A 151 5.64 -12.48 -16.41
N LEU A 152 6.66 -11.84 -15.82
CA LEU A 152 7.18 -10.53 -16.22
C LEU A 152 8.59 -10.66 -16.85
N PRO A 153 8.74 -11.31 -18.02
CA PRO A 153 10.03 -11.42 -18.67
C PRO A 153 10.52 -10.04 -19.13
N LEU A 154 11.84 -9.84 -19.10
CA LEU A 154 12.50 -8.72 -19.78
C LEU A 154 12.64 -9.07 -21.26
N GLN A 155 12.20 -8.19 -22.15
CA GLN A 155 12.49 -8.33 -23.57
C GLN A 155 13.96 -7.99 -23.80
N THR A 156 14.76 -9.01 -24.12
CA THR A 156 16.09 -8.81 -24.70
C THR A 156 15.92 -8.16 -26.07
N ARG A 157 16.44 -6.94 -26.25
CA ARG A 157 16.55 -6.33 -27.58
C ARG A 157 17.56 -7.13 -28.38
N THR A 158 17.10 -7.90 -29.36
CA THR A 158 17.94 -8.41 -30.46
C THR A 158 18.05 -7.36 -31.54
#